data_AF-A0AAV8WGD6-F1
#
_entry.id   AF-A0AAV8WGD6-F1
#
_cell.length_a   1.000
_cell.length_b   1.000
_cell.length_c   1.000
_cell.angle_alpha   90.00
_cell.angle_beta   90.00
_cell.angle_gamma   90.00
#
_symmetry.space_group_name_H-M   'P 1'
#
loop_
_entity.id
_entity.type
_entity.pdbx_description
1 polymer ?
#
loop_
_entity_poly.entity_id
_entity_poly.type
_entity_poly.pdbx_seq_one_letter_code
_entity_poly.pdbx_strand_id
1 'polypeptide(L)' 'MKREADGDMGSPQKRSRRGDEEVRLLIPSKVAGSIIGKGGQNITKLRGQFKATLPIPQPYPVTNGVWSVRE' A
#
# COMPACT_ATOMS: atom_id res chain seq x y z
N MET A 1 -44.71 -2.06 -31.06
CA MET A 1 -43.26 -1.84 -31.29
C MET A 1 -42.58 -1.78 -29.93
N LYS A 2 -41.83 -2.82 -29.56
CA LYS A 2 -40.90 -2.81 -28.43
C LYS A 2 -39.63 -2.07 -28.88
N ARG A 3 -39.11 -1.14 -28.07
CA ARG A 3 -37.72 -0.71 -28.15
C ARG A 3 -37.07 -1.08 -26.83
N GLU A 4 -36.49 -2.27 -26.87
CA GLU A 4 -35.25 -2.69 -26.23
C GLU A 4 -34.70 -1.72 -25.17
N ALA A 5 -34.74 -2.18 -23.92
CA ALA A 5 -33.96 -1.64 -22.83
C ALA A 5 -32.61 -2.36 -22.84
N ASP A 6 -31.60 -1.81 -23.50
CA ASP A 6 -30.22 -2.29 -23.39
C ASP A 6 -29.26 -1.13 -23.66
N GLY A 7 -28.41 -0.82 -22.69
CA GLY A 7 -27.45 0.26 -22.84
C GLY A 7 -26.67 0.60 -21.58
N ASP A 8 -25.97 -0.40 -21.05
CA ASP A 8 -24.66 -0.24 -20.43
C ASP A 8 -24.54 0.81 -19.30
N MET A 9 -24.91 0.39 -18.08
CA MET A 9 -24.38 0.97 -16.85
C MET A 9 -22.88 0.73 -16.83
N GLY A 10 -22.13 1.64 -17.47
CA GLY A 10 -20.69 1.67 -17.44
C GLY A 10 -20.24 1.51 -15.99
N SER A 11 -19.67 0.34 -15.69
CA SER A 11 -19.11 0.03 -14.39
C SER A 11 -18.25 1.21 -13.96
N PRO A 12 -18.36 1.71 -12.71
CA PRO A 12 -17.47 2.77 -12.26
C PRO A 12 -16.07 2.22 -12.40
N GLN A 13 -15.40 2.65 -13.48
CA GLN A 13 -14.06 2.26 -13.82
C GLN A 13 -13.26 2.71 -12.61
N LYS A 14 -12.95 1.75 -11.72
CA LYS A 14 -11.92 1.92 -10.70
C LYS A 14 -10.78 2.51 -11.50
N ARG A 15 -10.51 3.81 -11.35
CA ARG A 15 -9.29 4.42 -11.84
C ARG A 15 -8.22 3.69 -11.05
N SER A 16 -7.82 2.52 -11.56
CA SER A 16 -6.49 1.99 -11.36
C SER A 16 -5.63 3.15 -11.78
N ARG A 17 -5.13 3.88 -10.78
CA ARG A 17 -4.18 4.96 -10.97
C ARG A 17 -2.96 4.26 -11.57
N ARG A 18 -2.94 4.14 -12.90
CA ARG A 18 -1.77 3.74 -13.67
C ARG A 18 -0.71 4.79 -13.34
N GLY A 19 0.12 4.51 -12.34
CA GLY A 19 1.09 5.47 -11.81
C GLY A 19 1.49 5.22 -10.36
N ASP A 20 0.61 4.61 -9.55
CA ASP A 20 0.92 4.29 -8.15
C ASP A 20 1.30 2.81 -8.00
N GLU A 21 2.48 2.43 -8.52
CA GLU A 21 3.07 1.11 -8.26
C GLU A 21 3.60 1.07 -6.81
N GLU A 22 2.72 0.78 -5.85
CA GLU A 22 3.09 0.59 -4.44
C GLU A 22 3.51 -0.86 -4.19
N VAL A 23 4.74 -1.07 -3.73
CA VAL A 23 5.23 -2.38 -3.27
C VAL A 23 5.26 -2.40 -1.75
N ARG A 24 4.56 -3.36 -1.13
CA ARG A 24 4.55 -3.58 0.32
C ARG A 24 5.42 -4.78 0.66
N LEU A 25 6.41 -4.58 1.51
CA LEU A 25 7.36 -5.60 1.93
C LEU A 25 7.22 -5.85 3.43
N LEU A 26 7.04 -7.11 3.81
CA LEU A 26 7.15 -7.53 5.21
C LEU A 26 8.61 -7.81 5.52
N ILE A 27 9.14 -7.06 6.48
CA ILE A 27 10.53 -7.20 6.93
C ILE A 27 10.56 -7.53 8.41
N PRO A 28 11.37 -8.52 8.84
CA PRO A 28 11.61 -8.76 10.25
C PRO A 28 12.18 -7.51 10.93
N SER A 29 11.73 -7.21 12.15
CA SER A 29 12.20 -6.02 12.89
C SER A 29 13.72 -5.99 13.09
N LYS A 30 14.36 -7.17 13.18
CA LYS A 30 15.81 -7.32 13.31
C LYS A 30 16.59 -6.76 12.13
N VAL A 31 16.03 -6.82 10.91
CA VAL A 31 16.70 -6.35 9.68
C VAL A 31 16.27 -4.94 9.27
N ALA A 32 15.15 -4.45 9.80
CA ALA A 32 14.62 -3.12 9.48
C ALA A 32 15.61 -1.99 9.78
N GLY A 33 16.33 -2.08 10.91
CA GLY A 33 17.35 -1.09 11.27
C GLY A 33 18.49 -0.98 10.24
N SER A 34 18.92 -2.11 9.68
CA SER A 34 19.94 -2.14 8.63
C SER A 34 19.45 -1.54 7.31
N ILE A 35 18.17 -1.75 6.96
CA ILE A 35 17.55 -1.17 5.77
C ILE A 35 17.42 0.35 5.90
N ILE A 36 16.99 0.86 7.06
CA ILE A 36 16.88 2.31 7.32
C ILE A 36 18.26 2.96 7.35
N GLY A 37 19.25 2.26 7.92
CA GLY A 37 20.61 2.74 8.11
C GLY A 37 20.76 3.65 9.32
N LYS A 38 22.01 3.85 9.77
CA LYS A 38 22.32 4.71 10.92
C LYS A 38 21.87 6.15 10.67
N GLY A 39 20.96 6.66 11.50
CA GLY A 39 20.38 8.00 11.37
C GLY A 39 19.50 8.20 10.12
N GLY A 40 18.99 7.13 9.50
CA GLY A 40 18.15 7.24 8.30
C GLY A 40 18.89 7.60 7.01
N GLN A 41 20.23 7.49 7.01
CA GLN A 41 21.05 7.82 5.84
C GLN A 41 20.79 6.90 4.65
N ASN A 42 20.56 5.60 4.90
CA ASN A 42 20.38 4.63 3.81
C ASN A 42 19.02 4.82 3.13
N ILE A 43 17.94 4.96 3.90
CA ILE A 43 16.61 5.22 3.32
C ILE A 43 16.56 6.56 2.56
N THR A 44 17.27 7.58 3.02
CA THR A 44 17.37 8.87 2.32
C THR A 44 18.08 8.71 0.97
N LYS A 45 19.17 7.94 0.92
CA LYS A 45 19.87 7.62 -0.32
C LYS A 45 18.99 6.83 -1.29
N LEU A 46 18.28 5.80 -0.80
CA LEU A 46 17.38 4.98 -1.61
C LEU A 46 16.24 5.81 -2.22
N ARG A 47 15.63 6.74 -1.46
CA ARG A 47 14.61 7.65 -1.97
C ARG A 47 15.15 8.55 -3.09
N GLY A 48 16.37 9.06 -2.95
CA GLY A 48 17.01 9.90 -3.96
C GLY A 48 17.44 9.14 -5.22
N GLN A 49 17.98 7.93 -5.06
CA GLN A 49 18.47 7.11 -6.17
C GLN A 49 17.33 6.53 -7.02
N PHE A 50 16.30 5.99 -6.38
CA PHE A 50 15.21 5.29 -7.06
C PHE A 50 13.98 6.16 -7.33
N LYS A 51 14.02 7.46 -6.95
CA LYS A 51 12.88 8.39 -6.99
C LYS A 51 11.60 7.76 -6.39
N ALA A 52 11.75 6.91 -5.38
CA ALA A 52 10.68 6.16 -4.77
C ALA A 52 10.29 6.77 -3.41
N THR A 53 8.99 6.85 -3.14
CA THR A 53 8.48 7.20 -1.81
C THR A 53 8.43 5.94 -0.94
N LEU A 54 9.19 5.93 0.16
CA LEU A 54 9.28 4.79 1.08
C LEU A 54 8.63 5.16 2.44
N PRO A 55 7.30 5.09 2.57
CA PRO A 55 6.64 5.29 3.86
C PRO A 55 6.91 4.08 4.77
N ILE A 56 7.31 4.34 6.01
CA ILE A 56 7.40 3.30 7.04
C ILE A 56 6.12 3.41 7.88
N PRO A 57 5.12 2.54 7.67
CA PRO A 57 3.94 2.55 8.51
C PRO A 57 4.32 2.15 9.94
N GLN A 58 3.64 2.74 10.92
CA GLN A 58 3.74 2.26 12.29
C GLN A 58 3.33 0.78 12.31
N PRO A 59 4.03 -0.08 13.07
CA PRO A 59 3.60 -1.45 13.23
C PRO A 59 2.16 -1.42 13.75
N TYR A 60 1.24 -2.02 12.98
CA TYR A 60 -0.09 -2.28 13.49
C TYR A 60 0.08 -3.08 14.78
N PRO A 61 -0.60 -2.70 15.88
CA PRO A 61 -0.58 -3.52 17.09
C PRO A 61 -0.98 -4.93 16.67
N VAL A 62 -0.06 -5.87 16.85
CA VAL A 62 -0.32 -7.29 16.62
C VAL A 62 -1.24 -7.75 17.74
N THR A 63 -2.54 -7.47 17.59
CA THR A 63 -3.53 -8.14 18.42
C THR A 63 -3.54 -9.58 17.92
N ASN A 64 -2.77 -10.43 18.60
CA ASN A 64 -2.97 -11.87 18.50
C ASN A 64 -4.41 -12.15 19.00
N GLY A 65 -5.35 -12.15 18.05
CA GLY A 65 -6.72 -12.59 18.23
C GLY A 65 -7.58 -11.76 19.17
N VAL A 66 -8.10 -10.62 18.71
CA VAL A 66 -9.49 -10.20 19.01
C VAL A 66 -9.98 -9.39 17.81
N TRP A 67 -10.51 -10.08 16.80
CA TRP A 67 -11.53 -9.46 15.96
C TRP A 67 -12.77 -9.42 16.82
N SER A 68 -12.98 -8.31 17.54
CA SER A 68 -14.26 -8.08 18.19
C SER A 68 -15.27 -7.99 17.07
N VAL A 69 -16.04 -9.07 16.91
CA VAL A 69 -17.27 -9.09 16.13
C VAL A 69 -18.10 -7.92 16.63
N ARG A 70 -18.40 -7.02 15.70
CA ARG A 70 -19.24 -5.85 15.93
C ARG A 70 -20.68 -6.36 15.90
N GLU A 71 -21.44 -6.08 16.95
CA GLU A 71 -22.91 -6.14 16.91
C GLU A 71 -23.46 -4.97 16.08
#